data_AF-A0A8H2ZZ29-F1
#
_entry.id   AF-A0A8H2ZZ29-F1
#
_cell.length_a   1.000
_cell.length_b   1.000
_cell.length_c   1.000
_cell.angle_alpha   90.00
_cell.angle_beta   90.00
_cell.angle_gamma   90.00
#
_symmetry.space_group_name_H-M   'P 1'
#
loop_
_entity.id
_entity.type
_entity.pdbx_description
1 polymer ?
#
loop_
_entity_poly.entity_id
_entity_poly.type
_entity_poly.pdbx_seq_one_letter_code
_entity_poly.pdbx_strand_id
1 'polypeptide(L)'
;MNGLVEDFGSYIPKHIIDELEQDIKRMKPIVGVSTEPFLTIGRMVVQRAWFQAALIYLYMVLCGCDSMTVRSRFIKLLASTKPQRIIDSFLVFPLVILGVATESQEERNMVRRQMLGVPECARPGRMGNDFVRMLENVWSKRRPVVWSDLRGACREVIGV
;
A
#
# COMPACT_ATOMS: atom_id res chain seq x y z
N MET A 1 -9.47 4.76 -10.55
CA MET A 1 -10.88 4.53 -10.86
C MET A 1 -11.38 3.57 -9.80
N ASN A 2 -12.37 3.96 -9.01
CA ASN A 2 -12.75 3.24 -7.79
C ASN A 2 -14.20 2.80 -8.01
N GLY A 3 -14.40 1.57 -8.50
CA GLY A 3 -15.72 1.10 -8.95
C GLY A 3 -16.83 1.31 -7.91
N LEU A 4 -16.52 1.16 -6.63
CA LEU A 4 -17.46 1.43 -5.53
C LEU A 4 -17.89 2.90 -5.41
N VAL A 5 -17.03 3.85 -5.73
CA VAL A 5 -17.39 5.29 -5.76
C VAL A 5 -18.15 5.62 -7.03
N GLU A 6 -17.91 4.89 -8.12
CA GLU A 6 -18.64 5.03 -9.38
C GLU A 6 -20.05 4.44 -9.29
N ASP A 7 -20.21 3.32 -8.59
CA ASP A 7 -21.50 2.61 -8.41
C ASP A 7 -22.40 3.24 -7.33
N PHE A 8 -21.80 3.78 -6.25
CA PHE A 8 -22.56 4.29 -5.08
C PHE A 8 -22.39 5.80 -4.84
N GLY A 9 -21.60 6.51 -5.65
CA GLY A 9 -21.32 7.93 -5.45
C GLY A 9 -20.57 8.21 -4.14
N SER A 10 -20.88 9.34 -3.48
CA SER A 10 -20.25 9.77 -2.22
C SER A 10 -20.78 9.07 -0.97
N TYR A 11 -21.78 8.18 -1.10
CA TYR A 11 -22.43 7.54 0.04
C TYR A 11 -22.47 6.03 -0.15
N ILE A 12 -21.40 5.36 0.31
CA ILE A 12 -21.35 3.91 0.37
C ILE A 12 -22.04 3.46 1.66
N PRO A 13 -23.06 2.59 1.59
CA PRO A 13 -23.75 2.10 2.78
C PRO A 13 -22.77 1.44 3.76
N LYS A 14 -22.88 1.81 5.04
CA LYS A 14 -21.99 1.31 6.11
C LYS A 14 -21.92 -0.22 6.19
N HIS A 15 -23.03 -0.91 5.92
CA HIS A 15 -23.06 -2.37 5.95
C HIS A 15 -22.13 -3.02 4.90
N ILE A 16 -21.97 -2.42 3.73
CA ILE A 16 -21.05 -2.92 2.68
C ILE A 16 -19.60 -2.75 3.12
N ILE A 17 -19.28 -1.61 3.74
CA ILE A 17 -17.96 -1.35 4.31
C ILE A 17 -17.64 -2.37 5.42
N ASP A 18 -18.58 -2.60 6.32
CA ASP A 18 -18.42 -3.55 7.44
C ASP A 18 -18.25 -4.99 6.92
N GLU A 19 -19.00 -5.38 5.89
CA GLU A 19 -18.89 -6.69 5.23
C GLU A 19 -17.51 -6.87 4.58
N LEU A 20 -17.07 -5.90 3.77
CA LEU A 20 -15.74 -5.90 3.15
C LEU A 20 -14.62 -5.95 4.18
N GLU A 21 -14.76 -5.17 5.27
CA GLU A 21 -13.80 -5.17 6.37
C GLU A 21 -13.70 -6.56 7.01
N GLN A 22 -14.84 -7.20 7.27
CA GLN A 22 -14.88 -8.54 7.85
C GLN A 22 -14.29 -9.58 6.90
N ASP A 23 -14.58 -9.51 5.61
CA ASP A 23 -14.05 -10.44 4.62
C ASP A 23 -12.54 -10.35 4.53
N ILE A 24 -11.98 -9.14 4.43
CA ILE A 24 -10.52 -8.95 4.39
C ILE A 24 -9.87 -9.45 5.69
N LYS A 25 -10.50 -9.22 6.87
CA LYS A 25 -9.99 -9.73 8.15
C LYS A 25 -10.06 -11.25 8.27
N ARG A 26 -11.02 -11.90 7.61
CA ARG A 26 -11.18 -13.36 7.60
C ARG A 26 -10.24 -14.04 6.61
N MET A 27 -9.76 -13.34 5.59
CA MET A 27 -8.80 -13.89 4.63
C MET A 27 -7.53 -14.36 5.32
N LYS A 28 -7.11 -15.57 4.96
CA LYS A 28 -5.85 -16.17 5.41
C LYS A 28 -4.92 -16.35 4.22
N PRO A 29 -3.59 -16.23 4.42
CA PRO A 29 -2.66 -16.51 3.35
C PRO A 29 -2.83 -17.95 2.83
N ILE A 30 -2.98 -18.08 1.53
CA ILE A 30 -3.04 -19.36 0.83
C ILE A 30 -1.62 -19.89 0.73
N VAL A 31 -1.34 -20.94 1.52
CA VAL A 31 -0.08 -21.66 1.51
C VAL A 31 -0.22 -22.84 0.54
N GLY A 32 0.44 -22.76 -0.61
CA GLY A 32 0.64 -23.92 -1.47
C GLY A 32 1.78 -24.79 -0.93
N VAL A 33 1.71 -26.10 -1.15
CA VAL A 33 2.85 -26.99 -0.84
C VAL A 33 3.98 -26.65 -1.81
N SER A 34 5.00 -25.96 -1.31
CA SER A 34 6.23 -25.67 -2.05
C SER A 34 7.37 -26.42 -1.39
N THR A 35 8.21 -27.06 -2.22
CA THR A 35 9.44 -27.73 -1.78
C THR A 35 10.46 -26.72 -1.21
N GLU A 36 10.30 -25.43 -1.52
CA GLU A 36 11.16 -24.35 -1.07
C GLU A 36 10.49 -23.52 0.05
N PRO A 37 10.93 -23.64 1.32
CA PRO A 37 10.33 -22.94 2.46
C PRO A 37 10.38 -21.42 2.36
N PHE A 38 11.43 -20.87 1.75
CA PHE A 38 11.59 -19.42 1.59
C PHE A 38 10.55 -18.81 0.64
N LEU A 39 10.20 -19.50 -0.45
CA LEU A 39 9.13 -19.06 -1.36
C LEU A 39 7.76 -19.10 -0.67
N THR A 40 7.52 -20.08 0.19
CA THR A 40 6.30 -20.15 1.00
C THR A 40 6.17 -18.95 1.93
N ILE A 41 7.24 -18.64 2.68
CA ILE A 41 7.26 -17.48 3.58
C ILE A 41 7.06 -16.19 2.78
N GLY A 42 7.76 -16.02 1.66
CA GLY A 42 7.61 -14.86 0.80
C GLY A 42 6.19 -14.66 0.29
N ARG A 43 5.54 -15.74 -0.17
CA ARG A 43 4.13 -15.68 -0.61
C ARG A 43 3.19 -15.28 0.54
N MET A 44 3.43 -15.79 1.74
CA MET A 44 2.64 -15.41 2.93
C MET A 44 2.80 -13.93 3.26
N VAL A 45 4.02 -13.40 3.17
CA VAL A 45 4.32 -11.98 3.41
C VAL A 45 3.61 -11.11 2.39
N VAL A 46 3.71 -11.43 1.10
CA VAL A 46 3.04 -10.68 0.02
C VAL A 46 1.54 -10.63 0.26
N GLN A 47 0.90 -11.77 0.52
CA GLN A 47 -0.54 -11.82 0.74
C GLN A 47 -0.97 -11.03 1.99
N ARG A 48 -0.21 -11.14 3.10
CA ARG A 48 -0.49 -10.34 4.30
C ARG A 48 -0.34 -8.84 4.06
N ALA A 49 0.68 -8.43 3.32
CA ALA A 49 0.88 -7.03 2.95
C ALA A 49 -0.29 -6.51 2.10
N TRP A 50 -0.79 -7.32 1.16
CA TRP A 50 -1.99 -6.98 0.38
C TRP A 50 -3.25 -6.86 1.23
N PHE A 51 -3.48 -7.76 2.20
CA PHE A 51 -4.62 -7.63 3.12
C PHE A 51 -4.53 -6.35 3.96
N GLN A 52 -3.34 -6.00 4.44
CA GLN A 52 -3.12 -4.77 5.19
C GLN A 52 -3.29 -3.52 4.31
N ALA A 53 -2.77 -3.54 3.09
CA ALA A 53 -2.95 -2.45 2.13
C ALA A 53 -4.43 -2.23 1.79
N ALA A 54 -5.19 -3.31 1.58
CA ALA A 54 -6.62 -3.24 1.31
C ALA A 54 -7.39 -2.61 2.49
N LEU A 55 -7.06 -2.97 3.73
CA LEU A 55 -7.65 -2.34 4.92
C LEU A 55 -7.28 -0.86 5.08
N ILE A 56 -6.03 -0.47 4.80
CA ILE A 56 -5.62 0.94 4.79
C ILE A 56 -6.44 1.71 3.76
N TYR A 57 -6.56 1.17 2.55
CA TYR A 57 -7.35 1.77 1.49
C TYR A 57 -8.83 1.90 1.89
N LEU A 58 -9.43 0.85 2.45
CA LEU A 58 -10.80 0.84 2.97
C LEU A 58 -11.00 1.96 4.00
N TYR A 59 -10.14 2.07 5.00
CA TYR A 59 -10.29 3.09 6.05
C TYR A 59 -10.06 4.51 5.54
N MET A 60 -9.02 4.74 4.73
CA MET A 60 -8.70 6.09 4.24
C MET A 60 -9.65 6.57 3.15
N VAL A 61 -10.11 5.69 2.27
CA VAL A 61 -10.90 6.07 1.08
C VAL A 61 -12.40 5.93 1.31
N LEU A 62 -12.83 4.89 2.04
CA LEU A 62 -14.24 4.56 2.19
C LEU A 62 -14.79 5.00 3.55
N CYS A 63 -14.01 4.91 4.62
CA CYS A 63 -14.46 5.30 5.96
C CYS A 63 -14.06 6.72 6.38
N GLY A 64 -13.05 7.32 5.73
CA GLY A 64 -12.40 8.56 6.19
C GLY A 64 -11.83 8.43 7.62
N CYS A 65 -11.60 7.21 8.07
CA CYS A 65 -11.18 6.88 9.42
C CYS A 65 -9.68 6.64 9.48
N ASP A 66 -9.12 6.82 10.67
CA ASP A 66 -7.71 6.62 10.90
C ASP A 66 -7.29 5.16 10.71
N SER A 67 -6.20 4.95 9.96
CA SER A 67 -5.65 3.63 9.64
C SER A 67 -4.49 3.21 10.54
N MET A 68 -4.17 3.98 11.60
CA MET A 68 -3.02 3.78 12.50
C MET A 68 -2.76 2.32 12.91
N THR A 69 -3.79 1.61 13.34
CA THR A 69 -3.64 0.23 13.84
C THR A 69 -3.27 -0.75 12.72
N VAL A 70 -3.75 -0.54 11.49
CA VAL A 70 -3.38 -1.37 10.34
C VAL A 70 -2.02 -0.97 9.79
N ARG A 71 -1.76 0.34 9.68
CA ARG A 71 -0.47 0.91 9.29
C ARG A 71 0.67 0.36 10.15
N SER A 72 0.49 0.40 11.47
CA SER A 72 1.46 -0.13 12.44
C SER A 72 1.71 -1.62 12.25
N ARG A 73 0.68 -2.42 11.95
CA ARG A 73 0.82 -3.85 11.67
C ARG A 73 1.56 -4.10 10.36
N PHE A 74 1.38 -3.25 9.35
CA PHE A 74 2.08 -3.36 8.07
C PHE A 74 3.56 -2.98 8.22
N ILE A 75 3.87 -1.90 8.93
CA ILE A 75 5.25 -1.53 9.24
C ILE A 75 5.97 -2.66 9.99
N LYS A 76 5.32 -3.26 11.00
CA LYS A 76 5.88 -4.41 11.72
C LYS A 76 6.12 -5.61 10.80
N LEU A 77 5.21 -5.90 9.87
CA LEU A 77 5.39 -6.95 8.88
C LEU A 77 6.66 -6.69 8.06
N LEU A 78 6.81 -5.49 7.49
CA LEU A 78 7.98 -5.10 6.69
C LEU A 78 9.30 -5.12 7.47
N ALA A 79 9.27 -4.69 8.73
CA ALA A 79 10.46 -4.71 9.59
C ALA A 79 10.89 -6.14 9.94
N SER A 80 9.95 -7.08 10.03
CA SER A 80 10.22 -8.49 10.33
C SER A 80 10.70 -9.31 9.12
N THR A 81 10.60 -8.75 7.92
CA THR A 81 10.93 -9.44 6.66
C THR A 81 12.28 -9.00 6.13
N LYS A 82 13.17 -9.95 5.85
CA LYS A 82 14.44 -9.63 5.19
C LYS A 82 14.15 -9.12 3.77
N PRO A 83 14.78 -8.00 3.34
CA PRO A 83 14.67 -7.54 1.95
C PRO A 83 15.09 -8.65 0.99
N GLN A 84 14.22 -8.99 0.05
CA GLN A 84 14.49 -10.06 -0.91
C GLN A 84 13.86 -9.69 -2.26
N ARG A 85 14.72 -9.44 -3.25
CA ARG A 85 14.42 -8.83 -4.55
C ARG A 85 13.12 -9.29 -5.22
N ILE A 86 12.80 -10.59 -5.20
CA ILE A 86 11.60 -11.15 -5.85
C ILE A 86 10.32 -10.83 -5.08
N ILE A 87 10.39 -10.83 -3.75
CA ILE A 87 9.25 -10.53 -2.88
C ILE A 87 8.94 -9.02 -2.96
N ASP A 88 9.99 -8.21 -3.02
CA ASP A 88 9.88 -6.75 -2.98
C ASP A 88 9.18 -6.17 -4.23
N SER A 89 9.31 -6.80 -5.41
CA SER A 89 8.59 -6.36 -6.61
C SER A 89 7.07 -6.53 -6.49
N PHE A 90 6.58 -7.55 -5.77
CA PHE A 90 5.14 -7.73 -5.51
C PHE A 90 4.60 -6.79 -4.43
N LEU A 91 5.49 -6.09 -3.71
CA LEU A 91 5.15 -5.17 -2.64
C LEU A 91 5.09 -3.71 -3.10
N VAL A 92 5.45 -3.39 -4.34
CA VAL A 92 5.47 -2.00 -4.84
C VAL A 92 4.13 -1.29 -4.62
N PHE A 93 3.01 -1.88 -5.07
CA PHE A 93 1.68 -1.28 -4.87
C PHE A 93 1.25 -1.22 -3.39
N PRO A 94 1.39 -2.30 -2.59
CA PRO A 94 1.19 -2.22 -1.15
C PRO A 94 2.01 -1.13 -0.45
N LEU A 95 3.26 -0.92 -0.87
CA LEU A 95 4.15 0.12 -0.36
C LEU A 95 3.68 1.52 -0.77
N VAL A 96 3.09 1.70 -1.96
CA VAL A 96 2.46 2.97 -2.36
C VAL A 96 1.27 3.29 -1.45
N ILE A 97 0.37 2.31 -1.24
CA ILE A 97 -0.79 2.50 -0.35
C ILE A 97 -0.32 2.84 1.08
N LEU A 98 0.66 2.09 1.59
CA LEU A 98 1.25 2.36 2.90
C LEU A 98 1.86 3.76 2.94
N GLY A 99 2.65 4.14 1.93
CA GLY A 99 3.33 5.43 1.84
C GLY A 99 2.38 6.62 1.89
N VAL A 100 1.20 6.52 1.28
CA VAL A 100 0.15 7.55 1.38
C VAL A 100 -0.36 7.69 2.81
N ALA A 101 -0.47 6.57 3.55
CA ALA A 101 -0.93 6.55 4.94
C ALA A 101 0.15 6.94 5.97
N THR A 102 1.43 7.02 5.58
CA THR A 102 2.54 7.35 6.50
C THR A 102 2.62 8.84 6.84
N GLU A 103 2.79 9.13 8.12
CA GLU A 103 2.84 10.51 8.63
C GLU A 103 4.23 10.91 9.09
N SER A 104 4.99 9.98 9.68
CA SER A 104 6.32 10.28 10.21
C SER A 104 7.40 10.16 9.12
N GLN A 105 8.49 10.94 9.29
CA GLN A 105 9.61 10.90 8.36
C GLN A 105 10.32 9.54 8.37
N GLU A 106 10.35 8.86 9.52
CA GLU A 106 10.95 7.54 9.69
C GLU A 106 10.19 6.48 8.87
N GLU A 107 8.86 6.48 8.94
CA GLU A 107 8.00 5.59 8.16
C GLU A 107 8.19 5.83 6.65
N ARG A 108 8.19 7.10 6.23
CA ARG A 108 8.42 7.51 4.83
C ARG A 108 9.79 7.05 4.32
N ASN A 109 10.84 7.22 5.13
CA ASN A 109 12.18 6.77 4.81
C ASN A 109 12.28 5.24 4.73
N MET A 110 11.52 4.51 5.55
CA MET A 110 11.44 3.05 5.46
C MET A 110 10.79 2.62 4.14
N VAL A 111 9.62 3.18 3.80
CA VAL A 111 8.91 2.89 2.54
C VAL A 111 9.79 3.21 1.34
N ARG A 112 10.43 4.39 1.33
CA ARG A 112 11.34 4.81 0.25
C ARG A 112 12.49 3.81 0.07
N ARG A 113 13.14 3.39 1.16
CA ARG A 113 14.25 2.41 1.10
C ARG A 113 13.79 1.07 0.55
N GLN A 114 12.63 0.58 0.98
CA GLN A 114 12.06 -0.68 0.48
C GLN A 114 11.76 -0.60 -1.02
N MET A 115 11.12 0.49 -1.46
CA MET A 115 10.84 0.67 -2.89
C MET A 115 12.13 0.78 -3.70
N LEU A 116 13.11 1.58 -3.29
CA LEU A 116 14.38 1.72 -4.01
C LEU A 116 15.24 0.43 -3.99
N GLY A 117 14.94 -0.53 -3.12
CA GLY A 117 15.51 -1.88 -3.18
C GLY A 117 15.05 -2.68 -4.41
N VAL A 118 13.93 -2.29 -5.01
CA VAL A 118 13.36 -2.87 -6.23
C VAL A 118 13.98 -2.21 -7.46
N PRO A 119 14.64 -2.95 -8.36
CA PRO A 119 15.32 -2.38 -9.53
C PRO A 119 14.42 -1.49 -10.42
N GLU A 120 13.15 -1.86 -10.56
CA GLU A 120 12.13 -1.14 -11.33
C GLU A 120 11.80 0.23 -10.72
N CYS A 121 11.95 0.37 -9.40
CA CYS A 121 11.71 1.61 -8.67
C CYS A 121 12.96 2.50 -8.57
N ALA A 122 14.15 1.92 -8.66
CA ALA A 122 15.41 2.65 -8.61
C ALA A 122 15.78 3.32 -9.95
N ARG A 123 15.26 2.82 -11.07
CA ARG A 123 15.63 3.29 -12.42
C ARG A 123 14.71 4.42 -12.89
N PRO A 124 15.24 5.62 -13.19
CA PRO A 124 14.45 6.71 -13.77
C PRO A 124 13.76 6.31 -15.08
N GLY A 125 12.58 6.86 -15.33
CA GLY A 125 11.79 6.58 -16.54
C GLY A 125 11.07 5.24 -16.55
N ARG A 126 11.03 4.53 -15.41
CA ARG A 126 10.22 3.34 -15.20
C ARG A 126 9.04 3.66 -14.28
N MET A 127 7.91 3.00 -14.52
CA MET A 127 6.69 3.15 -13.73
C MET A 127 6.92 2.99 -12.21
N GLY A 128 7.80 2.05 -11.81
CA GLY A 128 8.17 1.88 -10.40
C GLY A 128 8.77 3.15 -9.79
N ASN A 129 9.65 3.84 -10.53
CA ASN A 129 10.28 5.07 -10.09
C ASN A 129 9.29 6.23 -10.05
N ASP A 130 8.33 6.26 -10.98
CA ASP A 130 7.26 7.26 -10.96
C ASP A 130 6.43 7.16 -9.67
N PHE A 131 6.16 5.95 -9.17
CA PHE A 131 5.49 5.78 -7.88
C PHE A 131 6.29 6.35 -6.70
N VAL A 132 7.62 6.16 -6.68
CA VAL A 132 8.49 6.75 -5.65
C VAL A 132 8.42 8.28 -5.71
N ARG A 133 8.49 8.86 -6.91
CA ARG A 133 8.38 10.31 -7.13
C ARG A 133 7.01 10.86 -6.73
N MET A 134 5.93 10.12 -6.99
CA MET A 134 4.59 10.51 -6.54
C MET A 134 4.51 10.57 -5.02
N LEU A 135 5.03 9.57 -4.31
CA LEU A 135 5.06 9.58 -2.85
C LEU A 135 5.88 10.75 -2.31
N GLU A 136 7.04 11.04 -2.90
CA GLU A 136 7.86 12.20 -2.51
C GLU A 136 7.12 13.53 -2.70
N ASN A 137 6.39 13.67 -3.81
CA ASN A 137 5.53 14.83 -4.03
C ASN A 137 4.45 14.93 -2.95
N VAL A 138 3.74 13.83 -2.66
CA VAL A 138 2.73 13.78 -1.60
C VAL A 138 3.31 14.15 -0.24
N TRP A 139 4.46 13.61 0.13
CA TRP A 139 5.13 13.87 1.42
C TRP A 139 5.66 15.29 1.56
N SER A 140 5.95 15.97 0.45
CA SER A 140 6.39 17.37 0.46
C SER A 140 5.28 18.35 0.89
N LYS A 141 4.01 17.92 0.81
CA LYS A 141 2.86 18.72 1.23
C LYS A 141 2.84 18.82 2.76
N ARG A 142 2.86 20.04 3.29
CA ARG A 142 2.84 20.32 4.75
C ARG A 142 1.44 20.20 5.37
N ARG A 143 0.62 19.26 4.89
CA ARG A 143 -0.77 19.05 5.34
C ARG A 143 -1.07 17.56 5.46
N PRO A 144 -2.10 17.17 6.22
CA PRO A 144 -2.56 15.78 6.26
C PRO A 144 -2.81 15.26 4.85
N VAL A 145 -2.20 14.14 4.51
CA VAL A 145 -2.27 13.54 3.18
C VAL A 145 -3.64 12.87 3.03
N VAL A 146 -4.34 13.21 1.95
CA VAL A 146 -5.57 12.52 1.55
C VAL A 146 -5.35 11.72 0.28
N TRP A 147 -6.19 10.73 0.01
CA TRP A 147 -6.04 9.87 -1.17
C TRP A 147 -6.06 10.66 -2.50
N SER A 148 -6.79 11.78 -2.55
CA SER A 148 -6.80 12.67 -3.73
C SER A 148 -5.44 13.35 -3.98
N ASP A 149 -4.56 13.47 -2.98
CA ASP A 149 -3.21 14.00 -3.16
C ASP A 149 -2.36 13.08 -4.04
N LEU A 150 -2.56 11.76 -3.97
CA LEU A 150 -1.89 10.79 -4.86
C LEU A 150 -2.34 10.98 -6.32
N ARG A 151 -3.63 11.27 -6.54
CA ARG A 151 -4.15 11.58 -7.88
C ARG A 151 -3.53 12.86 -8.43
N GLY A 152 -3.38 13.89 -7.59
CA GLY A 152 -2.67 15.12 -7.94
C GLY A 152 -1.21 14.86 -8.30
N ALA A 153 -0.50 14.08 -7.47
CA ALA A 153 0.89 13.70 -7.72
C ALA A 153 1.04 12.89 -9.02
N CYS A 154 0.08 12.05 -9.38
CA CYS A 154 0.09 11.34 -10.66
C CYS A 154 0.10 12.30 -11.86
N ARG A 155 -0.74 13.33 -11.82
CA ARG A 155 -0.79 14.38 -12.85
C ARG A 155 0.51 15.16 -12.92
N GLU A 156 1.08 15.52 -11.78
CA GLU A 156 2.30 16.34 -11.71
C GLU A 156 3.56 15.57 -12.11
N VAL A 157 3.63 14.26 -11.80
CA VAL A 157 4.82 13.43 -12.05
C VAL A 157 4.81 12.80 -13.44
N ILE A 158 3.65 12.29 -13.88
CA ILE A 158 3.51 11.57 -15.16
C ILE A 158 2.92 12.47 -16.26
N GLY A 159 2.21 13.55 -15.91
CA GLY A 159 1.61 14.47 -16.89
C GLY A 159 0.25 14.00 -17.44
N VAL A 160 -0.41 13.04 -16.78
CA VAL A 160 -1.71 12.45 -17.18
C VAL A 160 -2.79 12.73 -16.14
#